data_AF-A0A0F6SDM2-F1
#
_entry.id   AF-A0A0F6SDM2-F1
#
_cell.length_a   1.000
_cell.length_b   1.000
_cell.length_c   1.000
_cell.angle_alpha   90.00
_cell.angle_beta   90.00
_cell.angle_gamma   90.00
#
_symmetry.space_group_name_H-M   'P 1'
#
loop_
_entity.id
_entity.type
_entity.pdbx_description
1 polymer ?
#
loop_
_entity_poly.entity_id
_entity_poly.type
_entity_poly.pdbx_seq_one_letter_code
_entity_poly.pdbx_strand_id
1 'polypeptide(L)'
;MPTIRAAREDDDLATLGTIEREAARLFAPWGLDVLFGSATTPVAILDEARREQRLLLAVDHQDRPIGFALLSRVDWHGHLDELDVHPDHGQRGVGRALVEASIEWARARGLTRLTLATMRDVPFNGPWYLRLGFRELDEREIGPGMRTIFQRELAGGYPVERRVFLARDLV
;
A
#
# COMPACT_ATOMS: atom_id res chain seq x y z
N MET A 1 14.67 14.24 -3.82
CA MET A 1 13.41 13.60 -3.42
C MET A 1 12.90 12.78 -4.61
N PRO A 2 12.28 11.61 -4.41
CA PRO A 2 11.72 10.85 -5.52
C PRO A 2 10.60 11.67 -6.19
N THR A 3 10.43 11.50 -7.49
CA THR A 3 9.26 12.03 -8.19
C THR A 3 8.12 11.03 -8.00
N ILE A 4 6.95 11.49 -7.56
CA ILE A 4 5.75 10.66 -7.50
C ILE A 4 4.82 11.06 -8.65
N ARG A 5 4.34 10.08 -9.42
CA ARG A 5 3.42 10.29 -10.54
C ARG A 5 2.43 9.15 -10.67
N ALA A 6 1.31 9.38 -11.34
CA ALA A 6 0.45 8.28 -11.77
C ALA A 6 1.19 7.37 -12.78
N ALA A 7 0.89 6.07 -12.74
CA ALA A 7 1.33 5.16 -13.78
C ALA A 7 0.73 5.56 -15.14
N ARG A 8 1.53 5.42 -16.19
CA ARG A 8 1.26 5.78 -17.58
C ARG A 8 1.24 4.53 -18.45
N GLU A 9 0.68 4.65 -19.65
CA GLU A 9 0.53 3.54 -20.59
C GLU A 9 1.86 2.91 -21.02
N ASP A 10 2.94 3.69 -21.04
CA ASP A 10 4.29 3.25 -21.40
C ASP A 10 5.09 2.65 -20.23
N ASP A 11 4.55 2.65 -19.01
CA ASP A 11 5.21 2.02 -17.86
C ASP A 11 5.13 0.48 -17.97
N ASP A 12 6.28 -0.19 -17.88
CA ASP A 12 6.33 -1.65 -17.77
C ASP A 12 5.92 -2.10 -16.36
N LEU A 13 4.62 -2.38 -16.21
CA LEU A 13 4.02 -2.78 -14.93
C LEU A 13 4.56 -4.12 -14.41
N ALA A 14 5.16 -4.97 -15.25
CA ALA A 14 5.75 -6.23 -14.80
C ALA A 14 6.95 -6.00 -13.87
N THR A 15 7.60 -4.84 -13.98
CA THR A 15 8.71 -4.46 -13.09
C THR A 15 8.29 -4.28 -11.63
N LEU A 16 7.02 -3.95 -11.37
CA LEU A 16 6.50 -3.76 -10.01
C LEU A 16 6.53 -5.07 -9.21
N GLY A 17 6.32 -6.22 -9.85
CA GLY A 17 6.44 -7.52 -9.21
C GLY A 17 7.85 -7.80 -8.66
N THR A 18 8.89 -7.22 -9.24
CA THR A 18 10.24 -7.30 -8.65
C THR A 18 10.35 -6.45 -7.40
N ILE A 19 9.75 -5.25 -7.38
CA ILE A 19 9.71 -4.38 -6.21
C ILE A 19 8.95 -5.06 -5.06
N GLU A 20 7.78 -5.65 -5.32
CA GLU A 20 6.97 -6.41 -4.35
C GLU A 20 7.80 -7.53 -3.71
N ARG A 21 8.43 -8.38 -4.53
CA ARG A 21 9.26 -9.51 -4.04
C ARG A 21 10.44 -9.04 -3.20
N GLU A 22 11.11 -7.96 -3.60
CA GLU A 22 12.24 -7.41 -2.85
C GLU A 22 11.79 -6.73 -1.54
N ALA A 23 10.66 -6.03 -1.55
CA ALA A 23 10.07 -5.45 -0.35
C ALA A 23 9.60 -6.53 0.65
N ALA A 24 9.03 -7.63 0.15
CA ALA A 24 8.61 -8.76 0.98
C ALA A 24 9.75 -9.36 1.80
N ARG A 25 11.00 -9.33 1.33
CA ARG A 25 12.17 -9.81 2.10
C ARG A 25 12.39 -9.08 3.41
N LEU A 26 11.90 -7.83 3.53
CA LEU A 26 11.96 -7.09 4.78
C LEU A 26 11.18 -7.78 5.91
N PHE A 27 10.23 -8.65 5.58
CA PHE A 27 9.45 -9.41 6.54
C PHE A 27 10.13 -10.70 7.04
N ALA A 28 11.30 -11.07 6.50
CA ALA A 28 11.99 -12.32 6.87
C ALA A 28 12.26 -12.47 8.38
N PRO A 29 12.61 -11.41 9.14
CA PRO A 29 12.78 -11.52 10.60
C PRO A 29 11.51 -11.94 11.36
N TRP A 30 10.32 -11.83 10.74
CA TRP A 30 9.04 -12.25 11.29
C TRP A 30 8.51 -13.55 10.67
N GLY A 31 9.26 -14.16 9.75
CA GLY A 31 8.85 -15.38 9.03
C GLY A 31 7.66 -15.16 8.09
N LEU A 32 7.46 -13.93 7.60
CA LEU A 32 6.32 -13.57 6.73
C LEU A 32 6.75 -13.25 5.29
N ASP A 33 8.04 -13.27 4.98
CA ASP A 33 8.58 -12.98 3.65
C ASP A 33 8.07 -13.94 2.57
N VAL A 34 7.96 -15.24 2.88
CA VAL A 34 7.38 -16.21 1.94
C VAL A 34 5.90 -15.91 1.70
N LEU A 35 5.15 -15.59 2.75
CA LEU A 35 3.73 -15.25 2.63
C LEU A 35 3.55 -14.02 1.73
N PHE A 36 4.23 -12.91 2.03
CA PHE A 36 4.13 -11.67 1.26
C PHE A 36 4.82 -11.73 -0.11
N GLY A 37 5.80 -12.61 -0.31
CA GLY A 37 6.60 -12.69 -1.55
C GLY A 37 6.23 -13.85 -2.49
N SER A 38 5.33 -14.75 -2.09
CA SER A 38 4.93 -15.93 -2.87
C SER A 38 4.09 -15.62 -4.11
N ALA A 39 3.44 -14.46 -4.12
CA ALA A 39 2.69 -13.95 -5.25
C ALA A 39 2.91 -12.44 -5.35
N THR A 40 2.77 -11.92 -6.56
CA THR A 40 2.76 -10.48 -6.82
C THR A 40 1.40 -10.11 -7.41
N THR A 41 1.02 -8.84 -7.28
CA THR A 41 -0.19 -8.30 -7.87
C THR A 41 -0.17 -8.56 -9.38
N PRO A 42 -1.20 -9.25 -9.93
CA PRO A 42 -1.23 -9.55 -11.35
C PRO A 42 -1.20 -8.28 -12.21
N VAL A 43 -0.45 -8.29 -13.31
CA VAL A 43 -0.33 -7.15 -14.23
C VAL A 43 -1.70 -6.63 -14.71
N ALA A 44 -2.69 -7.51 -14.89
CA ALA A 44 -4.04 -7.11 -15.26
C ALA A 44 -4.71 -6.20 -14.21
N ILE A 45 -4.47 -6.46 -12.92
CA ILE A 45 -4.97 -5.63 -11.81
C ILE A 45 -4.22 -4.30 -11.75
N LEU A 46 -2.90 -4.32 -11.94
CA LEU A 46 -2.09 -3.11 -12.02
C LEU A 46 -2.50 -2.22 -13.20
N ASP A 47 -2.78 -2.81 -14.37
CA ASP A 47 -3.23 -2.09 -15.55
C ASP A 47 -4.63 -1.49 -15.38
N GLU A 48 -5.54 -2.22 -14.73
CA GLU A 48 -6.85 -1.68 -14.35
C GLU A 48 -6.71 -0.49 -13.41
N ALA A 49 -5.89 -0.63 -12.36
CA ALA A 49 -5.61 0.45 -11.44
C ALA A 49 -4.96 1.66 -12.13
N ARG A 50 -4.03 1.43 -13.06
CA ARG A 50 -3.44 2.49 -13.90
C ARG A 50 -4.51 3.24 -14.69
N ARG A 51 -5.38 2.53 -15.41
CA ARG A 51 -6.48 3.13 -16.21
C ARG A 51 -7.42 3.97 -15.35
N GLU A 52 -7.64 3.57 -14.11
CA GLU A 52 -8.47 4.29 -13.13
C GLU A 52 -7.71 5.34 -12.30
N GLN A 53 -6.42 5.57 -12.63
CA GLN A 53 -5.52 6.48 -11.93
C GLN A 53 -5.41 6.17 -10.42
N ARG A 54 -5.35 4.88 -10.09
CA ARG A 54 -5.21 4.32 -8.74
C ARG A 54 -3.84 3.73 -8.45
N LEU A 55 -2.95 3.72 -9.44
CA LEU A 55 -1.57 3.26 -9.31
C LEU A 55 -0.62 4.45 -9.36
N LEU A 56 0.09 4.71 -8.26
CA LEU A 56 1.08 5.76 -8.14
C LEU A 56 2.48 5.14 -8.11
N LEU A 57 3.42 5.70 -8.88
CA LEU A 57 4.80 5.26 -8.95
C LEU A 57 5.71 6.30 -8.30
N ALA A 58 6.63 5.83 -7.46
CA ALA A 58 7.83 6.56 -7.11
C ALA A 58 8.91 6.20 -8.14
N VAL A 59 9.50 7.21 -8.78
CA VAL A 59 10.53 7.00 -9.80
C VAL A 59 11.85 7.67 -9.46
N ASP A 60 12.94 7.11 -9.96
CA ASP A 60 14.27 7.69 -9.88
C ASP A 60 14.50 8.80 -10.93
N HIS A 61 15.72 9.32 -10.99
CA HIS A 61 16.12 10.39 -11.93
C HIS A 61 16.14 9.95 -13.40
N GLN A 62 16.04 8.64 -13.66
CA GLN A 62 15.94 8.04 -15.00
C GLN A 62 14.50 7.61 -15.30
N ASP A 63 13.53 8.05 -14.49
CA ASP A 63 12.10 7.71 -14.58
C ASP A 63 11.80 6.21 -14.42
N ARG A 64 12.69 5.46 -13.74
CA ARG A 64 12.47 4.04 -13.44
C ARG A 64 11.71 3.87 -12.13
N PRO A 65 10.70 2.97 -12.07
CA PRO A 65 10.00 2.67 -10.83
C PRO A 65 10.94 2.14 -9.74
N ILE A 66 10.87 2.73 -8.56
CA ILE A 66 11.63 2.34 -7.35
C ILE A 66 10.71 2.07 -6.15
N GLY A 67 9.41 2.28 -6.33
CA GLY A 67 8.35 2.00 -5.37
C GLY A 67 7.00 2.34 -5.98
N PHE A 68 5.92 1.86 -5.39
CA PHE A 68 4.57 2.17 -5.85
C PHE A 68 3.56 2.14 -4.69
N ALA A 69 2.42 2.75 -4.93
CA ALA A 69 1.24 2.63 -4.09
C ALA A 69 0.04 2.24 -4.95
N LEU A 70 -0.67 1.19 -4.53
CA LEU A 70 -1.92 0.74 -5.12
C LEU A 70 -3.08 1.18 -4.23
N LEU A 71 -4.08 1.80 -4.85
CA LEU A 71 -5.20 2.43 -4.15
C LEU A 71 -6.53 1.84 -4.62
N SER A 72 -7.53 1.89 -3.75
CA SER A 72 -8.91 1.54 -4.06
C SER A 72 -9.89 2.41 -3.26
N ARG A 73 -11.19 2.15 -3.42
CA ARG A 73 -12.24 2.73 -2.57
C ARG A 73 -12.91 1.61 -1.80
N VAL A 74 -12.91 1.73 -0.47
CA VAL A 74 -13.49 0.73 0.44
C VAL A 74 -14.34 1.45 1.47
N ASP A 75 -15.60 1.02 1.61
CA ASP A 75 -16.55 1.61 2.57
C ASP A 75 -16.64 3.15 2.48
N TRP A 76 -16.65 3.68 1.25
CA TRP A 76 -16.66 5.13 0.95
C TRP A 76 -15.37 5.90 1.26
N HIS A 77 -14.34 5.23 1.76
CA HIS A 77 -13.02 5.81 2.03
C HIS A 77 -12.05 5.50 0.90
N GLY A 78 -10.97 6.28 0.79
CA GLY A 78 -9.80 5.83 0.05
C GLY A 78 -9.14 4.70 0.83
N HIS A 79 -8.62 3.70 0.15
CA HIS A 79 -7.88 2.60 0.77
C HIS A 79 -6.53 2.45 0.08
N LEU A 80 -5.45 2.38 0.87
CA LEU A 80 -4.12 2.02 0.41
C LEU A 80 -4.01 0.49 0.51
N ASP A 81 -4.22 -0.18 -0.63
CA ASP A 81 -4.19 -1.64 -0.72
C ASP A 81 -2.76 -2.16 -0.53
N GLU A 82 -1.79 -1.48 -1.13
CA GLU A 82 -0.38 -1.89 -1.14
C GLU A 82 0.55 -0.68 -1.25
N LEU A 83 1.70 -0.75 -0.57
CA LEU A 83 2.78 0.20 -0.69
C LEU A 83 4.10 -0.53 -0.54
N ASP A 84 4.87 -0.56 -1.62
CA ASP A 84 6.20 -1.15 -1.64
C ASP A 84 7.25 -0.17 -2.13
N VAL A 85 8.44 -0.30 -1.55
CA VAL A 85 9.63 0.44 -1.95
C VAL A 85 10.75 -0.56 -2.07
N HIS A 86 11.46 -0.52 -3.19
CA HIS A 86 12.62 -1.37 -3.39
C HIS A 86 13.64 -1.10 -2.25
N PRO A 87 14.19 -2.13 -1.58
CA PRO A 87 15.02 -1.97 -0.39
C PRO A 87 16.24 -1.06 -0.60
N ASP A 88 16.86 -1.09 -1.78
CA ASP A 88 17.98 -0.20 -2.15
C ASP A 88 17.61 1.31 -2.13
N HIS A 89 16.31 1.61 -2.16
CA HIS A 89 15.73 2.95 -2.10
C HIS A 89 14.96 3.20 -0.79
N GLY A 90 14.94 2.21 0.12
CA GLY A 90 14.33 2.30 1.45
C GLY A 90 14.98 3.37 2.33
N GLN A 91 14.28 3.79 3.38
CA GLN A 91 14.74 4.78 4.38
C GLN A 91 15.19 6.16 3.82
N ARG A 92 14.90 6.45 2.55
CA ARG A 92 15.21 7.73 1.87
C ARG A 92 13.99 8.64 1.70
N GLY A 93 12.94 8.40 2.48
CA GLY A 93 11.69 9.16 2.43
C GLY A 93 10.71 8.75 1.32
N VAL A 94 11.02 7.72 0.51
CA VAL A 94 10.17 7.26 -0.60
C VAL A 94 8.78 6.82 -0.13
N GLY A 95 8.71 5.94 0.87
CA GLY A 95 7.42 5.47 1.40
C GLY A 95 6.57 6.62 1.96
N ARG A 96 7.18 7.61 2.61
CA ARG A 96 6.46 8.81 3.07
C ARG A 96 5.91 9.61 1.89
N ALA A 97 6.70 9.82 0.84
CA ALA A 97 6.25 10.53 -0.35
C ALA A 97 5.08 9.82 -1.06
N LEU A 98 5.11 8.48 -1.10
CA LEU A 98 3.99 7.68 -1.61
C LEU A 98 2.74 7.84 -0.75
N VAL A 99 2.83 7.76 0.58
CA VAL A 99 1.68 7.99 1.48
C VAL A 99 1.07 9.38 1.30
N GLU A 100 1.89 10.43 1.24
CA GLU A 100 1.38 11.78 1.01
C GLU A 100 0.71 11.91 -0.36
N ALA A 101 1.25 11.29 -1.41
CA ALA A 101 0.60 11.25 -2.71
C ALA A 101 -0.72 10.46 -2.70
N SER A 102 -0.82 9.38 -1.93
CA SER A 102 -2.07 8.64 -1.71
C SER A 102 -3.13 9.47 -0.99
N ILE A 103 -2.72 10.33 -0.06
CA ILE A 103 -3.61 11.28 0.62
C ILE A 103 -4.15 12.31 -0.38
N GLU A 104 -3.28 12.90 -1.19
CA GLU A 104 -3.69 13.85 -2.23
C GLU A 104 -4.58 13.19 -3.29
N TRP A 105 -4.31 11.94 -3.65
CA TRP A 105 -5.18 11.13 -4.50
C TRP A 105 -6.60 11.00 -3.92
N ALA A 106 -6.72 10.75 -2.61
CA ALA A 106 -8.00 10.60 -1.93
C ALA A 106 -8.74 11.95 -1.84
N ARG A 107 -8.05 13.03 -1.48
CA ARG A 107 -8.60 14.40 -1.43
C ARG A 107 -9.12 14.86 -2.79
N ALA A 108 -8.36 14.64 -3.85
CA ALA A 108 -8.77 14.97 -5.22
C ALA A 108 -10.06 14.26 -5.66
N ARG A 109 -10.43 13.17 -4.98
CA ARG A 109 -11.66 12.39 -5.21
C ARG A 109 -12.77 12.71 -4.22
N GLY A 110 -12.62 13.76 -3.41
CA GLY A 110 -13.59 14.17 -2.40
C GLY A 110 -13.70 13.20 -1.22
N LEU A 111 -12.72 12.32 -1.02
CA LEU A 111 -12.70 11.38 0.09
C LEU A 111 -12.09 12.05 1.32
N THR A 112 -12.71 11.84 2.48
CA THR A 112 -12.32 12.50 3.74
C THR A 112 -11.42 11.65 4.62
N ARG A 113 -11.13 10.41 4.21
CA ARG A 113 -10.35 9.44 4.98
C ARG A 113 -9.57 8.52 4.04
N LEU A 114 -8.34 8.19 4.43
CA LEU A 114 -7.53 7.14 3.84
C LEU A 114 -7.37 6.01 4.86
N THR A 115 -7.70 4.78 4.48
CA THR A 115 -7.55 3.58 5.31
C THR A 115 -6.52 2.63 4.73
N LEU A 116 -6.02 1.68 5.54
CA LEU A 116 -5.14 0.59 5.09
C LEU A 116 -5.23 -0.58 6.07
N ALA A 117 -4.81 -1.77 5.64
CA ALA A 117 -4.62 -2.92 6.52
C ALA A 117 -3.13 -3.31 6.57
N THR A 118 -2.60 -3.52 7.77
CA THR A 118 -1.17 -3.81 7.95
C THR A 118 -0.89 -4.71 9.15
N MET A 119 0.37 -5.14 9.31
CA MET A 119 0.86 -5.82 10.50
C MET A 119 0.99 -4.84 11.66
N ARG A 120 0.34 -5.15 12.79
CA ARG A 120 0.27 -4.32 13.99
C ARG A 120 1.64 -4.11 14.65
N ASP A 121 2.48 -5.14 14.65
CA ASP A 121 3.70 -5.24 15.47
C ASP A 121 5.01 -5.11 14.67
N VAL A 122 4.94 -5.06 13.34
CA VAL A 122 6.13 -4.92 12.48
C VAL A 122 6.55 -3.44 12.41
N PRO A 123 7.77 -3.03 12.85
CA PRO A 123 8.13 -1.62 13.07
C PRO A 123 8.04 -0.68 11.87
N PHE A 124 8.23 -1.21 10.64
CA PHE A 124 8.11 -0.46 9.39
C PHE A 124 6.67 -0.44 8.84
N ASN A 125 5.73 -1.12 9.50
CA ASN A 125 4.32 -1.21 9.16
C ASN A 125 3.46 -0.45 10.18
N GLY A 126 2.69 -1.12 11.04
CA GLY A 126 1.75 -0.49 11.99
C GLY A 126 2.35 0.73 12.73
N PRO A 127 3.44 0.56 13.51
CA PRO A 127 4.08 1.66 14.23
C PRO A 127 4.60 2.78 13.33
N TRP A 128 4.97 2.49 12.07
CA TRP A 128 5.39 3.52 11.13
C TRP A 128 4.20 4.35 10.63
N TYR A 129 3.10 3.71 10.23
CA TYR A 129 1.88 4.42 9.83
C TYR A 129 1.28 5.24 10.98
N LEU A 130 1.34 4.75 12.22
CA LEU A 130 0.92 5.53 13.40
C LEU A 130 1.72 6.84 13.52
N ARG A 131 3.04 6.80 13.28
CA ARG A 131 3.89 8.02 13.23
C ARG A 131 3.56 8.95 12.06
N LEU A 132 2.85 8.47 11.03
CA LEU A 132 2.36 9.28 9.91
C LEU A 132 0.96 9.87 10.17
N GLY A 133 0.45 9.77 11.40
CA GLY A 133 -0.84 10.32 11.78
C GLY A 133 -2.03 9.41 11.47
N PHE A 134 -1.79 8.15 11.11
CA PHE A 134 -2.85 7.15 11.13
C PHE A 134 -3.14 6.74 12.57
N ARG A 135 -4.36 6.27 12.81
CA ARG A 135 -4.79 5.64 14.06
C ARG A 135 -5.41 4.29 13.77
N GLU A 136 -5.40 3.41 14.74
CA GLU A 136 -6.15 2.16 14.65
C GLU A 136 -7.66 2.43 14.58
N LEU A 137 -8.36 1.64 13.79
CA LEU A 137 -9.83 1.62 13.75
C LEU A 137 -10.38 0.66 14.81
N ASP A 138 -11.46 1.06 15.45
CA ASP A 138 -12.24 0.15 16.31
C ASP A 138 -13.18 -0.73 15.48
N GLU A 139 -13.75 -1.77 16.09
CA GLU A 139 -14.65 -2.72 15.39
C GLU A 139 -15.90 -2.07 14.78
N ARG A 140 -16.34 -0.92 15.31
CA ARG A 140 -17.54 -0.21 14.85
C ARG A 140 -17.24 0.60 13.60
N GLU A 141 -16.00 1.03 13.44
CA GLU A 141 -15.51 1.72 12.24
C GLU A 141 -15.14 0.74 11.10
N ILE A 142 -14.96 -0.55 11.40
CA ILE A 142 -14.67 -1.58 10.39
C ILE A 142 -15.98 -1.99 9.68
N GLY A 143 -16.20 -1.36 8.53
CA GLY A 143 -17.31 -1.61 7.61
C GLY A 143 -17.24 -2.93 6.84
N PRO A 144 -18.28 -3.24 6.05
CA PRO A 144 -18.39 -4.51 5.33
C PRO A 144 -17.25 -4.78 4.33
N GLY A 145 -16.79 -3.76 3.60
CA GLY A 145 -15.70 -3.89 2.64
C GLY A 145 -14.37 -4.23 3.31
N MET A 146 -14.04 -3.56 4.41
CA MET A 146 -12.87 -3.91 5.23
C MET A 146 -12.98 -5.32 5.82
N ARG A 147 -14.18 -5.75 6.24
CA ARG A 147 -14.41 -7.15 6.67
C ARG A 147 -14.14 -8.13 5.53
N THR A 148 -14.55 -7.83 4.30
CA THR A 148 -14.23 -8.67 3.13
C THR A 148 -12.72 -8.77 2.90
N ILE A 149 -11.97 -7.68 3.09
CA ILE A 149 -10.50 -7.71 2.99
C ILE A 149 -9.91 -8.69 4.01
N PHE A 150 -10.29 -8.58 5.28
CA PHE A 150 -9.85 -9.53 6.32
C PHE A 150 -10.23 -10.98 6.01
N GLN A 151 -11.42 -11.23 5.46
CA GLN A 151 -11.81 -12.60 5.09
C GLN A 151 -10.94 -13.16 3.96
N ARG A 152 -10.55 -12.33 2.99
CA ARG A 152 -9.63 -12.72 1.91
C ARG A 152 -8.22 -12.99 2.44
N GLU A 153 -7.74 -12.13 3.34
CA GLU A 153 -6.45 -12.31 4.01
C GLU A 153 -6.42 -13.60 4.84
N LEU A 154 -7.48 -13.85 5.63
CA LEU A 154 -7.61 -15.10 6.37
C LEU A 154 -7.58 -16.33 5.45
N ALA A 155 -8.34 -16.29 4.35
CA ALA A 155 -8.35 -17.36 3.35
C ALA A 155 -6.99 -17.53 2.64
N GLY A 156 -6.21 -16.45 2.53
CA GLY A 156 -4.85 -16.45 2.00
C GLY A 156 -3.77 -16.87 3.01
N GLY A 157 -4.14 -17.21 4.25
CA GLY A 157 -3.21 -17.66 5.28
C GLY A 157 -2.49 -16.54 6.04
N TYR A 158 -2.96 -15.29 5.92
CA TYR A 158 -2.40 -14.19 6.69
C TYR A 158 -2.74 -14.31 8.18
N PRO A 159 -1.82 -13.93 9.09
CA PRO A 159 -2.06 -13.94 10.54
C PRO A 159 -2.97 -12.76 10.92
N VAL A 160 -4.28 -12.90 10.69
CA VAL A 160 -5.27 -11.81 10.87
C VAL A 160 -5.35 -11.29 12.30
N GLU A 161 -5.00 -12.11 13.29
CA GLU A 161 -4.88 -11.70 14.69
C GLU A 161 -3.76 -10.67 14.93
N ARG A 162 -2.79 -10.62 14.01
CA ARG A 162 -1.71 -9.62 13.98
C ARG A 162 -1.98 -8.50 12.97
N ARG A 163 -3.06 -8.58 12.18
CA ARG A 163 -3.49 -7.52 11.26
C ARG A 163 -4.26 -6.43 12.01
N VAL A 164 -4.16 -5.21 11.50
CA VAL A 164 -4.91 -4.05 12.01
C VAL A 164 -5.31 -3.15 10.85
N PHE A 165 -6.54 -2.63 10.90
CA PHE A 165 -6.94 -1.52 10.04
C PHE A 165 -6.52 -0.20 10.68
N LEU A 166 -5.87 0.63 9.90
CA LEU A 166 -5.52 1.99 10.27
C LEU A 166 -6.27 2.99 9.39
N ALA A 167 -6.54 4.18 9.91
CA ALA A 167 -7.13 5.28 9.18
C ALA A 167 -6.46 6.62 9.51
N ARG A 168 -6.41 7.50 8.52
CA ARG A 168 -6.09 8.91 8.70
C ARG A 168 -7.23 9.74 8.12
N ASP A 169 -7.83 10.58 8.94
CA ASP A 169 -8.80 11.58 8.50
C ASP A 169 -8.03 12.70 7.75
N LEU A 170 -8.59 13.17 6.63
CA LEU A 170 -7.91 14.04 5.66
C LEU A 170 -8.42 15.50 5.70
N VAL A 171 -9.36 15.77 6.59
CA VAL A 171 -9.97 17.09 6.86
C VAL A 171 -9.00 18.05 7.53
#